data_AF-A0A850SRE5-F1
#
_entry.id   AF-A0A850SRE5-F1
#
_cell.length_a   1.000
_cell.length_b   1.000
_cell.length_c   1.000
_cell.angle_alpha   90.00
_cell.angle_beta   90.00
_cell.angle_gamma   90.00
#
_symmetry.space_group_name_H-M   'P 1'
#
loop_
_entity.id
_entity.type
_entity.pdbx_description
1 polymer ?
#
loop_
_entity_poly.entity_id
_entity_poly.type
_entity_poly.pdbx_seq_one_letter_code
_entity_poly.pdbx_strand_id
1 'polypeptide(L)'
;MTKAAARRGGDDAKRIAAYLAALAPDKRAALERLRKQIKAAAPDAEECISYQMPAFRQGGVILCYAAWKEHCAIYPGGSITKKFAADLAGVDLDKGTIRFTPEKPLPRALVRKIVKARLDEIESGKAKRKSATKGPSAKSAAKNKAASAAATAHAPSTAAKAVRRAKGETDADAFFASLKHPLKNEIAAVRAIMLGADKKIAEGVKWNSLSFRTADYFATINLRSKDAVQLVFHRGAKSKDGARKMRVADPKGLIQWLSSDRCLVTLGKGPAIAANTAALRAIVKAWVRQI
;
A
#
# COMPACT_ATOMS: atom_id res chain seq x y z
N MET A 1 -20.35 10.59 -16.79
CA MET A 1 -19.96 9.50 -15.86
C MET A 1 -20.53 8.18 -16.36
N THR A 2 -19.81 7.06 -16.25
CA THR A 2 -20.32 5.74 -16.71
C THR A 2 -21.25 5.10 -15.68
N LYS A 3 -22.20 4.26 -16.12
CA LYS A 3 -23.16 3.53 -15.26
C LYS A 3 -22.48 2.73 -14.13
N ALA A 4 -21.26 2.22 -14.39
CA ALA A 4 -20.43 1.50 -13.41
C ALA A 4 -19.70 2.41 -12.39
N ALA A 5 -19.46 3.68 -12.71
CA ALA A 5 -18.93 4.66 -11.75
C ALA A 5 -20.04 5.14 -10.80
N ALA A 6 -21.24 5.41 -11.34
CA ALA A 6 -22.41 5.79 -10.55
C ALA A 6 -22.83 4.69 -9.57
N ARG A 7 -22.86 3.42 -10.00
CA ARG A 7 -23.17 2.27 -9.13
C ARG A 7 -22.15 2.10 -7.99
N ARG A 8 -20.85 2.24 -8.30
CA ARG A 8 -19.78 2.19 -7.28
C ARG A 8 -19.87 3.32 -6.26
N GLY A 9 -20.21 4.54 -6.68
CA GLY A 9 -20.43 5.66 -5.76
C GLY A 9 -21.60 5.41 -4.80
N GLY A 10 -22.70 4.83 -5.28
CA GLY A 10 -23.84 4.44 -4.45
C GLY A 10 -23.50 3.35 -3.41
N ASP A 11 -22.73 2.34 -3.80
CA ASP A 11 -22.29 1.28 -2.89
C ASP A 11 -21.29 1.81 -1.84
N ASP A 12 -20.39 2.72 -2.22
CA ASP A 12 -19.46 3.34 -1.29
C ASP A 12 -20.17 4.25 -0.28
N ALA A 13 -21.17 5.04 -0.70
CA ALA A 13 -21.96 5.86 0.22
C ALA A 13 -22.64 5.01 1.30
N LYS A 14 -23.25 3.88 0.92
CA LYS A 14 -23.87 2.94 1.88
C LYS A 14 -22.84 2.37 2.87
N ARG A 15 -21.65 2.00 2.37
CA ARG A 15 -20.57 1.45 3.21
C ARG A 15 -19.99 2.49 4.17
N ILE A 16 -19.87 3.75 3.75
CA ILE A 16 -19.44 4.85 4.61
C ILE A 16 -20.48 5.14 5.69
N ALA A 17 -21.77 5.14 5.33
CA ALA A 17 -22.85 5.32 6.29
C ALA A 17 -22.86 4.19 7.34
N ALA A 18 -22.78 2.93 6.90
CA ALA A 18 -22.71 1.77 7.78
C ALA A 18 -21.46 1.82 8.69
N TYR A 19 -20.32 2.23 8.13
CA TYR A 19 -19.09 2.40 8.89
C TYR A 19 -19.26 3.40 10.03
N LEU A 20 -19.80 4.60 9.76
CA LEU A 20 -19.98 5.63 10.78
C LEU A 20 -21.05 5.26 11.80
N ALA A 21 -22.12 4.58 11.39
CA ALA A 21 -23.19 4.15 12.27
C ALA A 21 -22.70 3.12 13.32
N ALA A 22 -21.68 2.31 12.98
CA ALA A 22 -21.11 1.31 13.88
C ALA A 22 -20.09 1.87 14.89
N LEU A 23 -19.76 3.16 14.83
CA LEU A 23 -18.78 3.77 15.73
C LEU A 23 -19.40 4.21 17.06
N ALA A 24 -18.58 4.24 18.10
CA ALA A 24 -18.92 4.93 19.34
C ALA A 24 -19.30 6.41 19.08
N PRO A 25 -20.26 7.00 19.81
CA PRO A 25 -20.82 8.31 19.50
C PRO A 25 -19.79 9.45 19.40
N ASP A 26 -18.79 9.43 20.27
CA ASP A 26 -17.67 10.38 20.33
C ASP A 26 -16.82 10.36 19.04
N LYS A 27 -16.42 9.16 18.60
CA LYS A 27 -15.62 8.95 17.39
C LYS A 27 -16.44 9.22 16.14
N ARG A 28 -17.71 8.82 16.13
CA ARG A 28 -18.65 9.16 15.05
C ARG A 28 -18.72 10.68 14.87
N ALA A 29 -18.98 11.42 15.94
CA ALA A 29 -19.05 12.88 15.91
C ALA A 29 -17.73 13.51 15.45
N ALA A 30 -16.58 13.00 15.94
CA ALA A 30 -15.27 13.48 15.52
C ALA A 30 -15.01 13.28 14.02
N LEU A 31 -15.32 12.09 13.48
CA LEU A 31 -15.13 11.79 12.07
C LEU A 31 -16.16 12.51 11.18
N GLU A 32 -17.39 12.71 11.62
CA GLU A 32 -18.39 13.51 10.89
C GLU A 32 -17.97 14.98 10.80
N ARG A 33 -17.42 15.56 11.89
CA ARG A 33 -16.82 16.91 11.85
C ARG A 33 -15.66 16.97 10.86
N LEU A 34 -14.76 15.99 10.89
CA LEU A 34 -13.64 15.89 9.95
C LEU A 34 -14.14 15.79 8.49
N ARG A 35 -15.15 14.95 8.21
CA ARG A 35 -15.75 14.82 6.87
C ARG A 35 -16.24 16.16 6.33
N LYS A 36 -16.97 16.92 7.15
CA LYS A 36 -17.45 18.26 6.78
C LYS A 36 -16.28 19.20 6.46
N GLN A 37 -15.21 19.17 7.27
CA GLN A 37 -14.02 19.99 7.03
C GLN A 37 -13.30 19.63 5.72
N ILE A 38 -13.18 18.33 5.42
CA ILE A 38 -12.54 17.87 4.17
C ILE A 38 -13.38 18.27 2.97
N LYS A 39 -14.70 18.04 3.00
CA LYS A 39 -15.61 18.40 1.91
C LYS A 39 -15.63 19.91 1.66
N ALA A 40 -15.55 20.73 2.72
CA ALA A 40 -15.41 22.18 2.58
C ALA A 40 -14.07 22.60 1.97
N ALA A 41 -12.99 21.86 2.23
CA ALA A 41 -11.67 22.13 1.67
C ALA A 41 -11.49 21.61 0.23
N ALA A 42 -12.26 20.61 -0.17
CA ALA A 42 -12.28 20.01 -1.50
C ALA A 42 -13.72 19.73 -1.96
N PRO A 43 -14.48 20.77 -2.40
CA PRO A 43 -15.88 20.63 -2.79
C PRO A 43 -16.11 19.62 -3.91
N ASP A 44 -15.15 19.49 -4.84
CA ASP A 44 -15.23 18.57 -5.98
C ASP A 44 -14.78 17.14 -5.65
N ALA A 45 -14.31 16.90 -4.42
CA ALA A 45 -13.88 15.56 -4.02
C ALA A 45 -15.08 14.64 -3.80
N GLU A 46 -14.99 13.44 -4.34
CA GLU A 46 -15.95 12.37 -4.14
C GLU A 46 -15.56 11.53 -2.91
N GLU A 47 -16.55 11.13 -2.14
CA GLU A 47 -16.37 10.13 -1.09
C GLU A 47 -16.29 8.74 -1.73
N CYS A 48 -15.35 7.93 -1.26
CA CYS A 48 -15.15 6.57 -1.73
C CYS A 48 -14.63 5.69 -0.60
N ILE A 49 -14.59 4.38 -0.83
CA ILE A 49 -13.86 3.48 0.04
C ILE A 49 -12.47 3.20 -0.54
N SER A 50 -11.44 3.46 0.26
CA SER A 50 -10.05 3.15 -0.07
C SER A 50 -9.40 2.46 1.12
N TYR A 51 -8.68 1.36 0.86
CA TYR A 51 -8.12 0.51 1.93
C TYR A 51 -9.16 0.06 2.99
N GLN A 52 -10.43 -0.13 2.58
CA GLN A 52 -11.57 -0.45 3.47
C GLN A 52 -11.92 0.65 4.47
N MET A 53 -11.38 1.85 4.29
CA MET A 53 -11.70 3.02 5.08
C MET A 53 -12.43 4.03 4.21
N PRO A 54 -13.31 4.85 4.81
CA PRO A 54 -13.79 6.04 4.14
C PRO A 54 -12.63 6.95 3.70
N ALA A 55 -12.77 7.52 2.50
CA ALA A 55 -11.74 8.33 1.87
C ALA A 55 -12.34 9.38 0.95
N PHE A 56 -11.57 10.43 0.66
CA PHE A 56 -11.89 11.42 -0.35
C PHE A 56 -10.98 11.28 -1.57
N ARG A 57 -11.54 11.43 -2.77
CA ARG A 57 -10.83 11.31 -4.03
C ARG A 57 -11.18 12.45 -4.98
N GLN A 58 -10.15 13.06 -5.55
CA GLN A 58 -10.28 13.98 -6.68
C GLN A 58 -9.06 13.80 -7.57
N GLY A 59 -9.23 13.09 -8.69
CA GLY A 59 -8.11 12.71 -9.56
C GLY A 59 -7.10 11.70 -8.99
N GLY A 60 -7.19 11.41 -7.69
CA GLY A 60 -6.38 10.50 -6.89
C GLY A 60 -6.93 10.50 -5.45
N VAL A 61 -6.53 9.54 -4.61
CA VAL A 61 -6.96 9.55 -3.19
C VAL A 61 -6.26 10.72 -2.48
N ILE A 62 -7.07 11.64 -1.96
CA ILE A 62 -6.61 12.79 -1.17
C ILE A 62 -6.10 12.27 0.17
N LEU A 63 -7.00 11.62 0.93
CA LEU A 63 -6.70 10.97 2.20
C LEU A 63 -7.78 9.93 2.56
N CYS A 64 -7.42 8.99 3.43
CA CYS A 64 -8.37 8.10 4.12
C CYS A 64 -8.54 8.57 5.58
N TYR A 65 -9.63 8.19 6.24
CA TYR A 65 -9.83 8.42 7.67
C TYR A 65 -10.49 7.22 8.36
N ALA A 66 -10.18 7.00 9.63
CA ALA A 66 -10.72 5.89 10.42
C ALA A 66 -10.73 6.16 11.93
N ALA A 67 -11.54 5.39 12.65
CA ALA A 67 -11.55 5.25 14.09
C ALA A 67 -10.84 3.95 14.52
N TRP A 68 -10.07 4.04 15.60
CA TRP A 68 -9.36 2.96 16.28
C TRP A 68 -9.84 2.87 17.74
N LYS A 69 -9.30 1.90 18.50
CA LYS A 69 -9.69 1.69 19.90
C LYS A 69 -9.47 2.94 20.77
N GLU A 70 -8.32 3.61 20.62
CA GLU A 70 -7.94 4.75 21.48
C GLU A 70 -7.98 6.12 20.77
N HIS A 71 -8.12 6.16 19.45
CA HIS A 71 -7.99 7.41 18.68
C HIS A 71 -8.74 7.36 17.35
N CYS A 72 -8.85 8.51 16.69
CA CYS A 72 -9.16 8.66 15.28
C CYS A 72 -7.86 8.95 14.50
N ALA A 73 -7.86 8.66 13.20
CA ALA A 73 -6.69 8.84 12.35
C ALA A 73 -7.05 9.34 10.96
N ILE A 74 -6.15 10.14 10.37
CA ILE A 74 -6.13 10.45 8.95
C ILE A 74 -4.83 9.96 8.29
N TYR A 75 -4.96 9.58 7.01
CA TYR A 75 -3.87 9.02 6.20
C TYR A 75 -3.63 9.89 4.97
N PRO A 76 -2.99 11.06 5.11
CA PRO A 76 -2.66 11.91 3.97
C PRO A 76 -1.42 11.39 3.22
N GLY A 77 -0.63 10.50 3.83
CA GLY A 77 0.60 9.98 3.24
C GLY A 77 1.85 10.74 3.70
N GLY A 78 2.98 10.04 3.74
CA GLY A 78 4.17 10.53 4.43
C GLY A 78 4.90 11.73 3.80
N SER A 79 4.55 12.18 2.60
CA SER A 79 5.08 13.47 2.08
C SER A 79 4.42 14.65 2.80
N ILE A 80 3.12 14.56 3.08
CA ILE A 80 2.37 15.62 3.75
C ILE A 80 2.80 15.80 5.19
N THR A 81 2.96 14.71 5.95
CA THR A 81 3.39 14.80 7.35
C THR A 81 4.79 15.41 7.47
N LYS A 82 5.66 15.20 6.47
CA LYS A 82 6.97 15.87 6.38
C LYS A 82 6.83 17.35 6.05
N LYS A 83 5.98 17.70 5.08
CA LYS A 83 5.74 19.08 4.64
C LYS A 83 5.18 19.97 5.77
N PHE A 84 4.32 19.42 6.62
CA PHE A 84 3.66 20.14 7.72
C PHE A 84 4.18 19.74 9.10
N ALA A 85 5.45 19.32 9.21
CA ALA A 85 6.01 18.87 10.49
C ALA A 85 5.88 19.92 11.60
N ALA A 86 6.08 21.21 11.28
CA ALA A 86 5.93 22.31 12.24
C ALA A 86 4.46 22.51 12.67
N ASP A 87 3.50 22.50 11.73
CA ASP A 87 2.07 22.62 12.05
C ASP A 87 1.52 21.39 12.81
N LEU A 88 2.23 20.26 12.75
CA LEU A 88 1.88 19.01 13.44
C LEU A 88 2.64 18.83 14.76
N ALA A 89 3.36 19.86 15.23
CA ALA A 89 4.02 19.82 16.53
C ALA A 89 2.97 19.56 17.63
N GLY A 90 3.22 18.57 18.48
CA GLY A 90 2.30 18.16 19.54
C GLY A 90 1.13 17.27 19.10
N VAL A 91 1.05 16.90 17.82
CA VAL A 91 0.10 15.90 17.32
C VAL A 91 0.76 14.52 17.28
N ASP A 92 0.04 13.46 17.64
CA ASP A 92 0.55 12.08 17.58
C ASP A 92 0.70 11.64 16.11
N LEU A 93 1.92 11.22 15.75
CA LEU A 93 2.30 10.81 14.38
C LEU A 93 2.86 9.39 14.37
N ASP A 94 2.43 8.59 13.39
CA ASP A 94 2.98 7.25 13.15
C ASP A 94 3.12 6.96 11.65
N LYS A 95 4.38 6.90 11.17
CA LYS A 95 4.74 6.48 9.79
C LYS A 95 3.92 7.17 8.68
N GLY A 96 3.57 8.44 8.86
CA GLY A 96 2.75 9.22 7.91
C GLY A 96 1.24 9.22 8.19
N THR A 97 0.83 8.64 9.31
CA THR A 97 -0.51 8.74 9.92
C THR A 97 -0.52 9.89 10.91
N ILE A 98 -1.61 10.64 10.93
CA ILE A 98 -1.88 11.67 11.94
C ILE A 98 -3.00 11.16 12.82
N ARG A 99 -2.75 11.03 14.12
CA ARG A 99 -3.71 10.54 15.11
C ARG A 99 -4.21 11.68 15.99
N PHE A 100 -5.48 11.62 16.35
CA PHE A 100 -6.15 12.62 17.16
C PHE A 100 -7.28 11.96 17.96
N THR A 101 -7.74 12.58 19.03
CA THR A 101 -8.88 12.07 19.82
C THR A 101 -10.11 12.95 19.62
N PRO A 102 -11.32 12.49 19.97
CA PRO A 102 -12.52 13.33 19.93
C PRO A 102 -12.40 14.62 20.76
N GLU A 103 -11.66 14.58 21.88
CA GLU A 103 -11.39 15.70 22.80
C GLU A 103 -10.34 16.66 22.26
N LYS A 104 -9.37 16.15 21.49
CA LYS A 104 -8.31 16.94 20.84
C LYS A 104 -8.41 16.78 19.32
N PRO A 105 -9.47 17.34 18.68
CA PRO A 105 -9.65 17.21 17.24
C PRO A 105 -8.61 18.02 16.46
N LEU A 106 -8.37 17.63 15.21
CA LEU A 106 -7.49 18.40 14.33
C LEU A 106 -8.07 19.81 14.06
N PRO A 107 -7.27 20.88 14.19
CA PRO A 107 -7.71 22.22 13.86
C PRO A 107 -8.19 22.33 12.41
N ARG A 108 -9.32 23.00 12.18
CA ARG A 108 -9.91 23.19 10.84
C ARG A 108 -8.90 23.75 9.82
N ALA A 109 -8.06 24.69 10.25
CA ALA A 109 -7.03 25.30 9.42
C ALA A 109 -5.97 24.27 8.96
N LEU A 110 -5.56 23.36 9.85
CA LEU A 110 -4.62 22.29 9.54
C LEU A 110 -5.23 21.28 8.56
N VAL A 111 -6.47 20.85 8.78
CA VAL A 111 -7.18 19.94 7.85
C VAL A 111 -7.24 20.55 6.45
N ARG A 112 -7.57 21.85 6.34
CA ARG A 112 -7.59 22.57 5.06
C ARG A 112 -6.21 22.60 4.40
N LYS A 113 -5.14 22.90 5.14
CA LYS A 113 -3.75 22.90 4.63
C LYS A 113 -3.36 21.52 4.07
N ILE A 114 -3.65 20.46 4.82
CA ILE A 114 -3.38 19.06 4.46
C ILE A 114 -4.12 18.68 3.17
N VAL A 115 -5.42 18.97 3.08
CA VAL A 115 -6.25 18.62 1.93
C VAL A 115 -5.78 19.33 0.67
N LYS A 116 -5.53 20.65 0.75
CA LYS A 116 -5.03 21.44 -0.40
C LYS A 116 -3.68 20.91 -0.91
N ALA A 117 -2.73 20.68 0.00
CA ALA A 117 -1.43 20.15 -0.40
C ALA A 117 -1.52 18.77 -1.06
N ARG A 118 -2.49 17.93 -0.67
CA ARG A 118 -2.73 16.64 -1.34
C ARG A 118 -3.31 16.79 -2.73
N LEU A 119 -4.22 17.73 -2.94
CA LEU A 119 -4.73 18.06 -4.27
C LEU A 119 -3.59 18.52 -5.18
N ASP A 120 -2.75 19.44 -4.69
CA ASP A 120 -1.59 19.95 -5.45
C ASP A 120 -0.61 18.83 -5.83
N GLU A 121 -0.31 17.91 -4.89
CA GLU A 121 0.55 16.75 -5.15
C GLU A 121 -0.06 15.81 -6.22
N ILE A 122 -1.37 15.59 -6.19
CA ILE A 122 -2.08 14.74 -7.15
C ILE A 122 -2.07 15.38 -8.55
N GLU A 123 -2.36 16.68 -8.63
CA GLU A 123 -2.39 17.42 -9.88
C GLU A 123 -0.99 17.51 -10.51
N SER A 124 0.03 17.85 -9.72
CA SER A 124 1.42 17.89 -10.16
C SER A 124 1.90 16.53 -10.67
N GLY A 125 1.50 15.44 -10.01
CA GLY A 125 1.78 14.08 -10.48
C GLY A 125 1.12 13.76 -11.82
N LYS A 126 -0.09 14.27 -12.09
CA LYS A 126 -0.77 14.11 -13.39
C LYS A 126 -0.10 14.91 -14.50
N ALA A 127 0.28 16.17 -14.24
CA ALA A 127 0.94 17.03 -15.23
C ALA A 127 2.27 16.40 -15.70
N LYS A 128 3.08 15.91 -14.75
CA LYS A 128 4.33 15.18 -15.04
C LYS A 128 4.11 13.89 -15.84
N ARG A 129 2.98 13.19 -15.64
CA ARG A 129 2.61 12.00 -16.41
C ARG A 129 2.13 12.33 -17.83
N LYS A 130 1.46 13.48 -18.03
CA LYS A 130 1.01 13.93 -19.36
C LYS A 130 2.16 14.46 -20.21
N SER A 131 3.11 15.21 -19.65
CA SER A 131 4.29 15.70 -20.38
C SER A 131 5.23 14.57 -20.80
N ALA A 132 5.37 13.51 -19.99
CA ALA A 132 6.14 12.32 -20.34
C ALA A 132 5.54 11.49 -21.50
N THR A 133 4.32 11.79 -21.96
CA THR A 133 3.64 11.05 -23.04
C THR A 133 3.75 11.76 -24.42
N LYS A 134 4.34 12.96 -24.52
CA LYS A 134 4.51 13.72 -25.78
C LYS A 134 5.99 14.09 -26.09
N GLY A 135 6.80 13.10 -26.49
CA GLY A 135 8.04 13.19 -27.32
C GLY A 135 9.31 13.87 -26.76
N PRO A 136 10.53 13.69 -27.37
CA PRO A 136 10.86 12.95 -28.60
C PRO A 136 11.90 11.80 -28.44
N SER A 137 12.05 11.05 -29.53
CA SER A 137 12.99 9.95 -29.79
C SER A 137 14.46 10.35 -29.71
N ALA A 138 15.29 9.38 -29.29
CA ALA A 138 16.71 9.17 -29.57
C ALA A 138 17.64 10.40 -29.70
N LYS A 139 18.34 10.71 -28.60
CA LYS A 139 19.82 10.85 -28.51
C LYS A 139 20.18 11.54 -27.18
N SER A 140 20.79 10.80 -26.27
CA SER A 140 21.89 11.24 -25.39
C SER A 140 22.05 10.22 -24.27
N ALA A 141 22.82 9.17 -24.60
CA ALA A 141 23.50 8.36 -23.61
C ALA A 141 24.90 8.93 -23.49
N ALA A 142 25.24 9.55 -22.35
CA ALA A 142 26.59 9.64 -21.80
C ALA A 142 26.57 10.43 -20.49
N LYS A 143 27.46 10.03 -19.56
CA LYS A 143 27.86 10.70 -18.30
C LYS A 143 26.88 10.63 -17.12
N ASN A 144 27.06 9.64 -16.25
CA ASN A 144 28.08 9.70 -15.19
C ASN A 144 27.97 8.49 -14.25
N LYS A 145 29.07 7.74 -14.18
CA LYS A 145 29.36 6.68 -13.21
C LYS A 145 30.70 7.06 -12.58
N ALA A 146 30.70 7.48 -11.31
CA ALA A 146 31.88 7.45 -10.43
C ALA A 146 31.49 7.85 -9.00
N ALA A 147 32.24 7.29 -8.04
CA ALA A 147 32.19 7.40 -6.58
C ALA A 147 31.08 6.55 -5.91
N SER A 148 31.38 5.52 -5.09
CA SER A 148 32.51 5.32 -4.18
C SER A 148 32.75 3.82 -3.92
N ALA A 149 33.96 3.33 -4.24
CA ALA A 149 34.68 2.29 -3.49
C ALA A 149 35.26 2.96 -2.20
N ALA A 150 35.86 2.35 -1.18
CA ALA A 150 36.40 1.03 -0.86
C ALA A 150 36.31 0.87 0.69
N ALA A 151 36.40 -0.32 1.30
CA ALA A 151 37.60 -0.87 1.96
C ALA A 151 37.09 -1.58 3.26
N THR A 152 37.53 -2.72 3.78
CA THR A 152 38.56 -3.74 3.47
C THR A 152 38.19 -5.04 4.20
N ALA A 153 38.76 -6.15 3.73
CA ALA A 153 38.54 -7.55 4.12
C ALA A 153 39.12 -8.00 5.48
N HIS A 154 38.54 -9.06 6.06
CA HIS A 154 39.26 -10.20 6.67
C HIS A 154 38.31 -11.42 6.79
N ALA A 155 38.86 -12.62 6.57
CA ALA A 155 38.24 -13.94 6.72
C ALA A 155 39.26 -14.85 7.43
N PRO A 156 38.96 -16.12 7.80
CA PRO A 156 37.67 -16.82 7.89
C PRO A 156 37.44 -17.48 9.27
N SER A 157 36.19 -17.78 9.65
CA SER A 157 35.90 -19.00 10.45
C SER A 157 34.40 -19.28 10.54
N THR A 158 34.10 -20.56 10.62
CA THR A 158 32.84 -21.30 10.53
C THR A 158 31.80 -20.97 11.61
N ALA A 159 30.53 -20.76 11.22
CA ALA A 159 29.30 -21.29 11.85
C ALA A 159 28.04 -20.46 11.47
N ALA A 160 26.97 -21.18 11.07
CA ALA A 160 25.55 -20.79 11.03
C ALA A 160 25.15 -19.36 10.55
N LYS A 161 24.59 -19.27 9.34
CA LYS A 161 24.14 -18.02 8.71
C LYS A 161 22.81 -17.52 9.30
N ALA A 162 22.86 -16.68 10.33
CA ALA A 162 21.72 -15.87 10.77
C ALA A 162 21.56 -14.63 9.87
N VAL A 163 20.40 -14.49 9.20
CA VAL A 163 20.04 -13.27 8.48
C VAL A 163 19.68 -12.18 9.50
N ARG A 164 20.35 -11.02 9.41
CA ARG A 164 20.10 -9.87 10.30
C ARG A 164 18.64 -9.40 10.23
N ARG A 165 17.98 -9.36 11.39
CA ARG A 165 16.60 -8.89 11.58
C ARG A 165 16.54 -7.37 11.72
N ALA A 166 15.55 -6.73 11.11
CA ALA A 166 15.24 -5.32 11.35
C ALA A 166 14.40 -5.19 12.63
N LYS A 167 14.75 -4.24 13.50
CA LYS A 167 14.07 -3.97 14.78
C LYS A 167 12.64 -3.46 14.52
N GLY A 168 11.62 -4.22 14.96
CA GLY A 168 10.21 -3.81 14.92
C GLY A 168 9.29 -4.50 13.89
N GLU A 169 9.74 -5.59 13.24
CA GLU A 169 8.89 -6.43 12.38
C GLU A 169 8.17 -7.46 13.26
N THR A 170 6.82 -7.44 13.28
CA THR A 170 6.03 -8.48 13.95
C THR A 170 6.38 -9.83 13.33
N ASP A 171 6.59 -10.84 14.17
CA ASP A 171 6.92 -12.19 13.74
C ASP A 171 5.81 -12.74 12.83
N ALA A 172 6.17 -13.10 11.60
CA ALA A 172 5.23 -13.62 10.60
C ALA A 172 4.60 -14.93 11.07
N ASP A 173 5.35 -15.75 11.81
CA ASP A 173 4.83 -16.99 12.39
C ASP A 173 3.78 -16.72 13.46
N ALA A 174 4.06 -15.83 14.41
CA ALA A 174 3.08 -15.44 15.43
C ALA A 174 1.82 -14.78 14.82
N PHE A 175 2.00 -13.93 13.81
CA PHE A 175 0.88 -13.34 13.07
C PHE A 175 0.05 -14.41 12.37
N PHE A 176 0.69 -15.36 11.68
CA PHE A 176 -0.01 -16.41 10.95
C PHE A 176 -0.71 -17.40 11.90
N ALA A 177 -0.09 -17.73 13.02
CA ALA A 177 -0.68 -18.57 14.07
C ALA A 177 -2.01 -17.98 14.56
N SER A 178 -2.02 -16.67 14.88
CA SER A 178 -3.22 -15.95 15.36
C SER A 178 -4.22 -15.58 14.26
N LEU A 179 -3.86 -15.72 12.98
CA LEU A 179 -4.73 -15.34 11.85
C LEU A 179 -6.02 -16.17 11.82
N LYS A 180 -7.16 -15.47 11.85
CA LYS A 180 -8.50 -16.02 11.63
C LYS A 180 -8.95 -15.70 10.19
N HIS A 181 -8.85 -16.68 9.31
CA HIS A 181 -9.19 -16.53 7.89
C HIS A 181 -9.78 -17.83 7.33
N PRO A 182 -10.87 -17.81 6.53
CA PRO A 182 -11.46 -19.04 5.96
C PRO A 182 -10.49 -19.79 5.05
N LEU A 183 -9.64 -19.07 4.32
CA LEU A 183 -8.61 -19.63 3.44
C LEU A 183 -7.24 -19.82 4.11
N LYS A 184 -7.19 -20.07 5.44
CA LYS A 184 -5.91 -20.13 6.17
C LYS A 184 -4.98 -21.21 5.62
N ASN A 185 -5.53 -22.38 5.25
CA ASN A 185 -4.74 -23.49 4.72
C ASN A 185 -4.17 -23.17 3.33
N GLU A 186 -4.96 -22.56 2.46
CA GLU A 186 -4.49 -22.09 1.15
C GLU A 186 -3.45 -20.98 1.28
N ILE A 187 -3.61 -20.08 2.26
CA ILE A 187 -2.59 -19.06 2.58
C ILE A 187 -1.30 -19.72 3.05
N ALA A 188 -1.35 -20.79 3.86
CA ALA A 188 -0.16 -21.55 4.26
C ALA A 188 0.55 -22.16 3.04
N ALA A 189 -0.21 -22.76 2.11
CA ALA A 189 0.34 -23.32 0.89
C ALA A 189 1.00 -22.25 0.01
N VAL A 190 0.35 -21.09 -0.15
CA VAL A 190 0.93 -19.96 -0.90
C VAL A 190 2.17 -19.41 -0.20
N ARG A 191 2.19 -19.32 1.13
CA ARG A 191 3.37 -18.94 1.92
C ARG A 191 4.56 -19.85 1.60
N ALA A 192 4.36 -21.18 1.63
CA ALA A 192 5.39 -22.15 1.28
C ALA A 192 5.86 -22.01 -0.18
N ILE A 193 4.95 -21.77 -1.14
CA ILE A 193 5.31 -21.55 -2.55
C ILE A 193 6.18 -20.30 -2.72
N MET A 194 5.83 -19.19 -2.05
CA MET A 194 6.56 -17.92 -2.13
C MET A 194 7.98 -18.07 -1.56
N LEU A 195 8.12 -18.66 -0.37
CA LEU A 195 9.43 -18.88 0.27
C LEU A 195 10.29 -19.88 -0.50
N GLY A 196 9.67 -20.90 -1.11
CA GLY A 196 10.37 -21.89 -1.93
C GLY A 196 10.72 -21.41 -3.35
N ALA A 197 10.26 -20.23 -3.78
CA ALA A 197 10.49 -19.75 -5.13
C ALA A 197 11.93 -19.23 -5.36
N ASP A 198 12.53 -18.61 -4.33
CA ASP A 198 13.91 -18.11 -4.35
C ASP A 198 14.44 -17.99 -2.90
N LYS A 199 15.65 -18.47 -2.66
CA LYS A 199 16.32 -18.46 -1.33
C LYS A 199 16.53 -17.06 -0.73
N LYS A 200 16.43 -16.00 -1.53
CA LYS A 200 16.53 -14.61 -1.07
C LYS A 200 15.23 -14.09 -0.46
N ILE A 201 14.13 -14.82 -0.63
CA ILE A 201 12.83 -14.38 -0.15
C ILE A 201 12.74 -14.69 1.35
N ALA A 202 12.51 -13.64 2.11
CA ALA A 202 12.05 -13.71 3.48
C ALA A 202 10.62 -13.17 3.56
N GLU A 203 10.01 -13.32 4.72
CA GLU A 203 8.69 -12.79 4.99
C GLU A 203 8.66 -11.99 6.29
N GLY A 204 7.56 -11.28 6.47
CA GLY A 204 7.28 -10.45 7.63
C GLY A 204 5.87 -9.90 7.57
N VAL A 205 5.53 -9.06 8.54
CA VAL A 205 4.22 -8.41 8.60
C VAL A 205 4.33 -6.97 8.11
N LYS A 206 3.65 -6.68 6.99
CA LYS A 206 3.49 -5.31 6.47
C LYS A 206 2.03 -5.04 6.18
N TRP A 207 1.58 -3.84 6.53
CA TRP A 207 0.16 -3.44 6.39
C TRP A 207 -0.81 -4.41 7.07
N ASN A 208 -0.42 -4.92 8.24
CA ASN A 208 -1.16 -5.93 8.98
C ASN A 208 -1.49 -7.18 8.14
N SER A 209 -0.55 -7.59 7.29
CA SER A 209 -0.68 -8.76 6.44
C SER A 209 0.66 -9.44 6.22
N LEU A 210 0.61 -10.76 5.98
CA LEU A 210 1.76 -11.53 5.54
C LEU A 210 2.30 -10.96 4.23
N SER A 211 3.58 -10.60 4.26
CA SER A 211 4.26 -9.93 3.16
C SER A 211 5.66 -10.51 2.96
N PHE A 212 6.10 -10.51 1.72
CA PHE A 212 7.36 -11.11 1.27
C PHE A 212 8.33 -10.03 0.85
N ARG A 213 9.60 -10.24 1.16
CA ARG A 213 10.69 -9.31 0.90
C ARG A 213 11.95 -10.01 0.43
N THR A 214 12.77 -9.28 -0.32
CA THR A 214 14.21 -9.58 -0.46
C THR A 214 14.95 -8.59 0.44
N ALA A 215 15.53 -7.55 -0.15
CA ALA A 215 15.95 -6.35 0.58
C ALA A 215 14.72 -5.51 1.01
N ASP A 216 13.81 -5.28 0.06
CA ASP A 216 12.54 -4.57 0.27
C ASP A 216 11.34 -5.51 0.13
N TYR A 217 10.22 -5.14 0.75
CA TYR A 217 8.94 -5.83 0.53
C TYR A 217 8.45 -5.66 -0.90
N PHE A 218 8.10 -6.77 -1.53
CA PHE A 218 7.69 -6.82 -2.92
C PHE A 218 6.35 -7.51 -3.18
N ALA A 219 5.81 -8.24 -2.20
CA ALA A 219 4.49 -8.85 -2.32
C ALA A 219 3.77 -8.90 -0.97
N THR A 220 2.45 -8.76 -0.98
CA THR A 220 1.60 -8.86 0.23
C THR A 220 0.35 -9.68 -0.07
N ILE A 221 -0.02 -10.59 0.84
CA ILE A 221 -1.26 -11.36 0.75
C ILE A 221 -2.45 -10.43 0.98
N ASN A 222 -3.47 -10.48 0.11
CA ASN A 222 -4.71 -9.73 0.29
C ASN A 222 -5.67 -10.50 1.22
N LEU A 223 -5.44 -10.43 2.54
CA LEU A 223 -6.24 -11.09 3.59
C LEU A 223 -7.72 -10.62 3.68
N ARG A 224 -8.10 -9.65 2.85
CA ARG A 224 -9.50 -9.20 2.72
C ARG A 224 -10.32 -10.12 1.84
N SER A 225 -9.69 -10.77 0.86
CA SER A 225 -10.39 -11.69 -0.05
C SER A 225 -10.72 -12.99 0.69
N LYS A 226 -12.01 -13.34 0.75
CA LYS A 226 -12.47 -14.58 1.40
C LYS A 226 -12.75 -15.71 0.40
N ASP A 227 -12.84 -15.38 -0.89
CA ASP A 227 -13.26 -16.31 -1.94
C ASP A 227 -12.12 -16.79 -2.84
N ALA A 228 -10.95 -16.14 -2.75
CA ALA A 228 -9.73 -16.54 -3.43
C ALA A 228 -8.49 -16.02 -2.70
N VAL A 229 -7.38 -16.74 -2.77
CA VAL A 229 -6.07 -16.22 -2.35
C VAL A 229 -5.55 -15.30 -3.44
N GLN A 230 -5.18 -14.08 -3.03
CA GLN A 230 -4.66 -13.05 -3.91
C GLN A 230 -3.38 -12.45 -3.33
N LEU A 231 -2.43 -12.10 -4.21
CA LEU A 231 -1.19 -11.41 -3.87
C LEU A 231 -1.12 -10.07 -4.58
N VAL A 232 -0.78 -9.01 -3.86
CA VAL A 232 -0.43 -7.73 -4.46
C VAL A 232 1.09 -7.67 -4.59
N PHE A 233 1.61 -7.71 -5.81
CA PHE A 233 3.03 -7.47 -6.08
C PHE A 233 3.28 -5.98 -6.27
N HIS A 234 4.37 -5.46 -5.70
CA HIS A 234 4.72 -4.04 -5.69
C HIS A 234 6.24 -3.83 -5.57
N ARG A 235 6.74 -2.60 -5.79
CA ARG A 235 8.15 -2.21 -5.62
C ARG A 235 8.35 -1.26 -4.43
N GLY A 236 7.76 -1.61 -3.29
CA GLY A 236 7.66 -0.77 -2.09
C GLY A 236 6.33 -0.03 -1.92
N ALA A 237 6.24 0.83 -0.90
CA ALA A 237 4.97 1.43 -0.46
C ALA A 237 4.45 2.54 -1.39
N LYS A 238 5.35 3.30 -2.02
CA LYS A 238 5.02 4.30 -3.04
C LYS A 238 5.39 3.74 -4.41
N SER A 239 4.53 3.96 -5.41
CA SER A 239 4.91 3.73 -6.81
C SER A 239 6.11 4.64 -7.13
N LYS A 240 7.14 4.08 -7.76
CA LYS A 240 8.27 4.88 -8.21
C LYS A 240 7.92 5.40 -9.61
N ASP A 241 7.61 6.69 -9.75
CA ASP A 241 7.36 7.29 -11.06
C ASP A 241 8.59 7.08 -11.98
N GLY A 242 8.36 6.71 -13.23
CA GLY A 242 9.44 6.32 -14.16
C GLY A 242 10.07 4.96 -13.87
N ALA A 243 9.55 4.17 -12.92
CA ALA A 243 10.00 2.80 -12.73
C ALA A 243 9.87 2.01 -14.03
N ARG A 244 10.97 1.35 -14.41
CA ARG A 244 10.99 0.37 -15.51
C ARG A 244 9.78 -0.55 -15.38
N LYS A 245 8.95 -0.59 -16.44
CA LYS A 245 7.76 -1.43 -16.50
C LYS A 245 8.15 -2.86 -16.22
N MET A 246 7.53 -3.46 -15.21
CA MET A 246 7.75 -4.85 -14.86
C MET A 246 7.29 -5.73 -16.02
N ARG A 247 8.13 -6.67 -16.43
CA ARG A 247 7.80 -7.66 -17.47
C ARG A 247 7.72 -9.02 -16.82
N VAL A 248 6.50 -9.52 -16.68
CA VAL A 248 6.22 -10.84 -16.13
C VAL A 248 5.29 -11.54 -17.11
N ALA A 249 5.70 -12.71 -17.59
CA ALA A 249 4.87 -13.54 -18.44
C ALA A 249 3.69 -14.07 -17.62
N ASP A 250 2.51 -14.08 -18.24
CA ASP A 250 1.28 -14.54 -17.61
C ASP A 250 0.46 -15.44 -18.53
N PRO A 251 0.96 -16.64 -18.86
CA PRO A 251 0.27 -17.55 -19.77
C PRO A 251 -1.06 -18.06 -19.21
N LYS A 252 -1.30 -17.93 -17.89
CA LYS A 252 -2.53 -18.37 -17.22
C LYS A 252 -3.51 -17.22 -16.91
N GLY A 253 -3.20 -15.99 -17.29
CA GLY A 253 -4.07 -14.83 -17.04
C GLY A 253 -4.30 -14.51 -15.55
N LEU A 254 -3.34 -14.83 -14.68
CA LEU A 254 -3.44 -14.61 -13.24
C LEU A 254 -3.19 -13.16 -12.84
N ILE A 255 -2.54 -12.36 -13.69
CA ILE A 255 -2.04 -11.02 -13.40
C ILE A 255 -3.01 -9.95 -13.90
N GLN A 256 -3.53 -9.16 -12.97
CA GLN A 256 -4.17 -7.88 -13.25
C GLN A 256 -3.22 -6.73 -12.90
N TRP A 257 -2.72 -6.01 -13.91
CA TRP A 257 -1.87 -4.83 -13.71
C TRP A 257 -2.68 -3.66 -13.14
N LEU A 258 -2.23 -3.11 -12.01
CA LEU A 258 -2.81 -1.93 -11.36
C LEU A 258 -2.03 -0.66 -11.70
N SER A 259 -0.73 -0.81 -12.01
CA SER A 259 0.18 0.23 -12.52
C SER A 259 1.43 -0.41 -13.13
N SER A 260 2.43 0.36 -13.56
CA SER A 260 3.66 -0.17 -14.20
C SER A 260 4.55 -1.01 -13.27
N ASP A 261 4.40 -0.86 -11.95
CA ASP A 261 5.18 -1.55 -10.93
C ASP A 261 4.33 -2.28 -9.88
N ARG A 262 3.03 -2.46 -10.17
CA ARG A 262 2.08 -3.10 -9.26
C ARG A 262 1.04 -3.93 -9.99
N CYS A 263 0.83 -5.15 -9.54
CA CYS A 263 -0.23 -6.02 -10.03
C CYS A 263 -0.89 -6.82 -8.91
N LEU A 264 -2.11 -7.27 -9.17
CA LEU A 264 -2.84 -8.23 -8.37
C LEU A 264 -2.72 -9.59 -9.07
N VAL A 265 -2.28 -10.61 -8.34
CA VAL A 265 -2.23 -12.00 -8.80
C VAL A 265 -3.32 -12.78 -8.07
N THR A 266 -4.26 -13.39 -8.81
CA THR A 266 -5.36 -14.18 -8.23
C THR A 266 -5.15 -15.67 -8.46
N LEU A 267 -5.07 -16.45 -7.39
CA LEU A 267 -4.76 -17.89 -7.47
C LEU A 267 -5.99 -18.80 -7.34
N GLY A 268 -7.13 -18.27 -6.88
CA GLY A 268 -8.31 -19.06 -6.53
C GLY A 268 -8.24 -19.64 -5.11
N LYS A 269 -8.97 -20.72 -4.84
CA LYS A 269 -9.01 -21.45 -3.56
C LYS A 269 -9.02 -22.97 -3.81
N GLY A 270 -8.77 -23.78 -2.78
CA GLY A 270 -8.74 -25.24 -2.90
C GLY A 270 -7.79 -25.73 -4.00
N PRO A 271 -8.22 -26.63 -4.92
CA PRO A 271 -7.36 -27.21 -5.96
C PRO A 271 -6.70 -26.20 -6.91
N ALA A 272 -7.28 -25.00 -7.05
CA ALA A 272 -6.73 -23.94 -7.88
C ALA A 272 -5.33 -23.49 -7.42
N ILE A 273 -5.02 -23.60 -6.12
CA ILE A 273 -3.70 -23.27 -5.58
C ILE A 273 -2.63 -24.22 -6.14
N ALA A 274 -2.90 -25.52 -6.14
CA ALA A 274 -2.01 -26.52 -6.72
C ALA A 274 -1.86 -26.30 -8.24
N ALA A 275 -2.99 -26.11 -8.94
CA ALA A 275 -2.99 -25.88 -10.38
C ALA A 275 -2.20 -24.61 -10.81
N ASN A 276 -2.12 -23.60 -9.95
CA ASN A 276 -1.41 -22.34 -10.21
C ASN A 276 -0.01 -22.26 -9.60
N THR A 277 0.48 -23.32 -8.95
CA THR A 277 1.78 -23.31 -8.26
C THR A 277 2.95 -23.02 -9.19
N ALA A 278 3.01 -23.68 -10.36
CA ALA A 278 4.09 -23.46 -11.33
C ALA A 278 4.06 -22.03 -11.89
N ALA A 279 2.87 -21.51 -12.19
CA ALA A 279 2.68 -20.15 -12.68
C ALA A 279 3.08 -19.12 -11.62
N LEU A 280 2.68 -19.30 -10.36
CA LEU A 280 3.07 -18.41 -9.27
C LEU A 280 4.59 -18.40 -9.08
N ARG A 281 5.26 -19.57 -9.09
CA ARG A 281 6.74 -19.64 -9.00
C ARG A 281 7.41 -18.88 -10.14
N ALA A 282 6.90 -19.00 -11.37
CA ALA A 282 7.43 -18.29 -12.52
C ALA A 282 7.27 -16.76 -12.37
N ILE A 283 6.09 -16.30 -11.92
CA ILE A 283 5.80 -14.90 -11.62
C ILE A 283 6.77 -14.36 -10.56
N VAL A 284 6.94 -15.07 -9.45
CA VAL A 284 7.82 -14.65 -8.34
C VAL A 284 9.27 -14.57 -8.82
N LYS A 285 9.79 -15.59 -9.51
CA LYS A 285 11.16 -15.58 -10.05
C LYS A 285 11.38 -14.46 -11.06
N ALA A 286 10.39 -14.17 -11.92
CA ALA A 286 10.47 -13.05 -12.85
C ALA A 286 10.47 -11.70 -12.12
N TRP A 287 9.67 -11.56 -11.05
CA TRP A 287 9.62 -10.35 -10.24
C TRP A 287 10.93 -10.12 -9.49
N VAL A 288 11.42 -11.13 -8.77
CA VAL A 288 12.66 -11.07 -7.97
C VAL A 288 13.88 -10.74 -8.83
N ARG A 289 13.95 -11.20 -10.08
CA ARG A 289 15.03 -10.85 -11.02
C ARG A 289 15.06 -9.37 -11.42
N GLN A 290 14.00 -8.62 -11.16
CA GLN A 290 13.84 -7.22 -11.55
C GLN A 290 13.89 -6.24 -10.36
N ILE A 291 14.12 -6.74 -9.14
CA ILE A 291 14.18 -5.93 -7.91
C ILE A 291 15.47 -6.14 -7.12
#